data_AF-A0A4W2FHQ4-F1
#
_entry.id   AF-A0A4W2FHQ4-F1
#
_cell.length_a   1.000
_cell.length_b   1.000
_cell.length_c   1.000
_cell.angle_alpha   90.00
_cell.angle_beta   90.00
_cell.angle_gamma   90.00
#
_symmetry.space_group_name_H-M   'P 1'
#
loop_
_entity.id
_entity.type
_entity.pdbx_description
1 polymer ?
#
loop_
_entity_poly.entity_id
_entity_poly.type
_entity_poly.pdbx_seq_one_letter_code
_entity_poly.pdbx_strand_id
1 'polypeptide(L)'
;QGEMRLPWTGWLLLTSESHLLLLLVVSNLLLCQGVVSAPLCQNPSGKCQMPLQNLFDTATMVANHNYRLAREMFSEFDKQFGQGKNFISRVLNSCHTESIITPDNKDEAEHTQVRILSGLVLSLLLSWDEPLHHPVTELQGMKDASPDLLSKATEIEEKTKVLLEGIHPEDQEKETSYPVWSEISSLTAGDEDVHQNAFYKMFHCLHRDARKIDIYL
;
A
#
# COMPACT_ATOMS: atom_id res chain seq x y z
N GLN A 1 -41.88 -35.36 35.88
CA GLN A 1 -40.74 -35.48 36.81
C GLN A 1 -39.62 -36.16 36.04
N GLY A 2 -38.52 -35.46 35.80
CA GLY A 2 -37.44 -35.92 34.93
C GLY A 2 -36.46 -34.80 34.63
N GLU A 3 -35.80 -34.30 35.67
CA GLU A 3 -34.80 -33.24 35.61
C GLU A 3 -33.44 -33.90 35.29
N MET A 4 -32.93 -33.65 34.08
CA MET A 4 -31.71 -34.28 33.57
C MET A 4 -30.49 -33.56 34.18
N ARG A 5 -30.02 -34.03 35.33
CA ARG A 5 -28.77 -33.55 35.96
C ARG A 5 -27.57 -34.09 35.19
N LEU A 6 -26.82 -33.19 34.56
CA LEU A 6 -25.47 -33.48 34.06
C LEU A 6 -24.56 -33.87 35.23
N PRO A 7 -23.70 -34.89 35.09
CA PRO A 7 -22.82 -35.36 36.15
C PRO A 7 -21.78 -34.29 36.51
N TRP A 8 -21.53 -34.14 37.82
CA TRP A 8 -20.61 -33.16 38.43
C TRP A 8 -19.19 -33.17 37.85
N THR A 9 -18.77 -34.30 37.27
CA THR A 9 -17.49 -34.47 36.58
C THR A 9 -17.40 -33.70 35.26
N GLY A 10 -18.52 -33.50 34.55
CA GLY A 10 -18.57 -32.72 33.32
C GLY A 10 -18.35 -31.22 33.57
N TRP A 11 -18.90 -30.69 34.67
CA TRP A 11 -18.66 -29.30 35.08
C TRP A 11 -17.19 -29.06 35.45
N LEU A 12 -16.56 -30.00 36.17
CA LEU A 12 -15.14 -29.91 36.52
C LEU A 12 -14.23 -29.92 35.28
N LEU A 13 -14.52 -30.77 34.29
CA LEU A 13 -13.77 -30.82 33.03
C LEU A 13 -13.97 -29.54 32.19
N LEU A 14 -15.20 -29.03 32.05
CA LEU A 14 -15.45 -27.74 31.36
C LEU A 14 -14.76 -26.57 32.05
N THR A 15 -14.76 -26.52 33.39
CA THR A 15 -14.04 -25.47 34.13
C THR A 15 -12.52 -25.60 33.98
N SER A 16 -12.00 -26.82 33.89
CA SER A 16 -10.56 -27.09 33.70
C SER A 16 -10.08 -26.69 32.30
N GLU A 17 -10.83 -27.01 31.25
CA GLU A 17 -10.50 -26.61 29.87
C GLU A 17 -10.65 -25.10 29.68
N SER A 18 -11.68 -24.48 30.25
CA SER A 18 -11.85 -23.02 30.23
C SER A 18 -10.71 -22.30 30.97
N HIS A 19 -10.24 -22.84 32.10
CA HIS A 19 -9.06 -22.33 32.80
C HIS A 19 -7.78 -22.49 31.98
N LEU A 20 -7.59 -23.61 31.30
CA LEU A 20 -6.41 -23.85 30.46
C LEU A 20 -6.38 -22.90 29.25
N LEU A 21 -7.53 -22.68 28.63
CA LEU A 21 -7.71 -21.72 27.54
C LEU A 21 -7.49 -20.28 28.01
N LEU A 22 -8.02 -19.90 29.17
CA LEU A 22 -7.76 -18.59 29.78
C LEU A 22 -6.27 -18.41 30.10
N LEU A 23 -5.60 -19.43 30.63
CA LEU A 23 -4.16 -19.39 30.89
C LEU A 23 -3.34 -19.30 29.60
N LEU A 24 -3.74 -19.98 28.52
CA LEU A 24 -3.13 -19.88 27.20
C LEU A 24 -3.33 -18.49 26.59
N VAL A 25 -4.54 -17.92 26.68
CA VAL A 25 -4.84 -16.56 26.20
C VAL A 25 -4.06 -15.53 27.01
N VAL A 26 -4.03 -15.64 28.33
CA VAL A 26 -3.24 -14.76 29.22
C VAL A 26 -1.75 -14.93 28.96
N SER A 27 -1.26 -16.15 28.72
CA SER A 27 0.15 -16.39 28.37
C SER A 27 0.51 -15.79 27.02
N ASN A 28 -0.35 -15.90 26.00
CA ASN A 28 -0.14 -15.26 24.70
C ASN A 28 -0.21 -13.72 24.80
N LEU A 29 -1.10 -13.17 25.62
CA LEU A 29 -1.17 -11.73 25.90
C LEU A 29 0.08 -11.23 26.64
N LEU A 30 0.60 -12.02 27.59
CA LEU A 30 1.85 -11.73 28.31
C LEU A 30 3.09 -11.90 27.42
N LEU A 31 3.10 -12.86 26.51
CA LEU A 31 4.15 -13.04 25.51
C LEU A 31 4.14 -11.89 24.49
N CYS A 32 2.96 -11.35 24.14
CA CYS A 32 2.84 -10.14 23.31
C CYS A 32 3.28 -8.86 24.03
N GLN A 33 3.31 -8.82 25.37
CA GLN A 33 3.92 -7.71 26.12
C GLN A 33 5.46 -7.70 26.03
N GLY A 34 6.08 -8.76 25.52
CA GLY A 34 7.53 -8.89 25.36
C GLY A 34 8.09 -8.39 24.03
N VAL A 35 7.26 -8.06 23.03
CA VAL A 35 7.72 -7.40 21.79
C VAL A 35 7.55 -5.90 21.97
N VAL A 36 8.26 -5.34 22.94
CA VAL A 36 8.59 -3.93 22.92
C VAL A 36 9.61 -3.78 21.80
N SER A 37 9.16 -3.32 20.63
CA SER A 37 10.06 -2.74 19.63
C SER A 37 11.02 -1.82 20.39
N ALA A 38 12.32 -2.09 20.35
CA ALA A 38 13.31 -1.39 21.14
C ALA A 38 13.03 0.12 21.11
N PRO A 39 13.02 0.84 22.25
CA PRO A 39 12.75 2.26 22.21
C PRO A 39 13.92 2.90 21.48
N LEU A 40 13.71 3.35 20.25
CA LEU A 40 14.67 4.12 19.44
C LEU A 40 15.00 5.50 20.04
N CYS A 41 14.68 5.72 21.32
CA CYS A 41 14.80 7.00 22.00
C CYS A 41 15.56 6.85 23.32
N GLN A 42 16.88 6.69 23.20
CA GLN A 42 17.83 7.04 24.25
C GLN A 42 18.47 8.39 23.90
N ASN A 43 17.72 9.48 24.04
CA ASN A 43 18.28 10.83 23.90
C ASN A 43 18.16 11.58 25.23
N PRO A 44 19.25 12.15 25.81
CA PRO A 44 19.20 12.85 27.10
C PRO A 44 18.33 14.11 27.09
N SER A 45 18.00 14.61 25.90
CA SER A 45 17.31 15.88 25.65
C SER A 45 15.77 15.78 25.66
N GLY A 46 15.20 14.60 25.93
CA GLY A 46 13.74 14.41 26.07
C GLY A 46 12.93 14.52 24.76
N LYS A 47 13.56 14.89 23.64
CA LYS A 47 12.94 14.84 22.30
C LYS A 47 13.29 13.51 21.63
N CYS A 48 12.28 12.65 21.53
CA CYS A 48 12.34 11.42 20.76
C CYS A 48 12.29 11.79 19.26
N GLN A 49 13.48 12.01 18.67
CA GLN A 49 13.63 12.22 17.23
C GLN A 49 14.34 11.00 16.65
N MET A 50 13.70 10.37 15.67
CA MET A 50 14.30 9.27 14.92
C MET A 50 15.49 9.81 14.11
N PRO A 51 16.65 9.12 14.08
CA PRO A 51 17.76 9.52 13.22
C PRO A 51 17.32 9.61 11.75
N LEU A 52 17.81 10.61 11.03
CA LEU A 52 17.46 10.84 9.62
C LEU A 52 17.72 9.60 8.75
N GLN A 53 18.81 8.88 9.01
CA GLN A 53 19.13 7.61 8.33
C GLN A 53 17.99 6.59 8.46
N ASN A 54 17.45 6.40 9.67
CA ASN A 54 16.38 5.44 9.91
C ASN A 54 15.08 5.84 9.20
N LEU A 55 14.83 7.15 9.05
CA LEU A 55 13.69 7.65 8.27
C LEU A 55 13.85 7.30 6.79
N PHE A 56 15.03 7.53 6.22
CA PHE A 56 15.33 7.14 4.83
C PHE A 56 15.28 5.62 4.64
N ASP A 57 15.90 4.83 5.53
CA ASP A 57 15.87 3.36 5.46
C ASP A 57 14.42 2.83 5.47
N THR A 58 13.56 3.45 6.27
CA THR A 58 12.13 3.11 6.31
C THR A 58 11.42 3.51 5.02
N ALA A 59 11.66 4.73 4.51
CA ALA A 59 11.07 5.21 3.27
C ALA A 59 11.44 4.33 2.07
N THR A 60 12.74 4.03 1.90
CA THR A 60 13.23 3.15 0.84
C THR A 60 12.65 1.74 0.96
N MET A 61 12.55 1.19 2.18
CA MET A 61 11.93 -0.13 2.40
C MET A 61 10.45 -0.14 1.97
N VAL A 62 9.69 0.88 2.35
CA VAL A 62 8.26 0.99 2.03
C VAL A 62 8.06 1.23 0.53
N ALA A 63 8.85 2.10 -0.09
CA ALA A 63 8.81 2.37 -1.53
C ALA A 63 9.12 1.11 -2.35
N ASN A 64 10.16 0.37 -1.98
CA ASN A 64 10.52 -0.88 -2.63
C ASN A 64 9.43 -1.95 -2.54
N HIS A 65 8.79 -2.03 -1.37
CA HIS A 65 7.67 -2.94 -1.14
C HIS A 65 6.49 -2.58 -2.05
N ASN A 66 6.10 -1.31 -2.11
CA ASN A 66 5.04 -0.84 -3.00
C ASN A 66 5.36 -1.09 -4.48
N TYR A 67 6.59 -0.82 -4.92
CA TYR A 67 7.02 -1.13 -6.28
C TYR A 67 6.84 -2.63 -6.61
N ARG A 68 7.28 -3.51 -5.72
CA ARG A 68 7.12 -4.96 -5.90
C ARG A 68 5.65 -5.36 -5.96
N LEU A 69 4.82 -4.89 -5.02
CA LEU A 69 3.40 -5.20 -5.00
C LEU A 69 2.68 -4.67 -6.25
N ALA A 70 3.00 -3.46 -6.70
CA ALA A 70 2.42 -2.89 -7.92
C ALA A 70 2.77 -3.72 -9.16
N ARG A 71 4.02 -4.21 -9.25
CA ARG A 71 4.45 -5.13 -10.32
C ARG A 71 3.70 -6.45 -10.27
N GLU A 72 3.57 -7.05 -9.08
CA GLU A 72 2.85 -8.32 -8.89
C GLU A 72 1.37 -8.17 -9.23
N MET A 73 0.73 -7.11 -8.74
CA MET A 73 -0.67 -6.79 -9.02
C MET A 73 -0.92 -6.56 -10.52
N PHE A 74 -0.05 -5.80 -11.20
CA PHE A 74 -0.14 -5.61 -12.65
C PHE A 74 0.00 -6.93 -13.41
N SER A 75 1.00 -7.76 -13.06
CA SER A 75 1.21 -9.06 -13.70
C SER A 75 0.04 -10.02 -13.47
N GLU A 76 -0.54 -10.02 -12.28
CA GLU A 76 -1.69 -10.86 -11.93
C GLU A 76 -2.93 -10.43 -12.71
N PHE A 77 -3.18 -9.12 -12.82
CA PHE A 77 -4.28 -8.57 -13.60
C PHE A 77 -4.12 -8.84 -15.10
N ASP A 78 -2.93 -8.62 -15.66
CA ASP A 78 -2.64 -8.91 -17.08
C ASP A 78 -2.84 -10.39 -17.41
N LYS A 79 -2.44 -11.29 -16.51
CA LYS A 79 -2.67 -12.73 -16.66
C LYS A 79 -4.16 -13.08 -16.67
N GLN A 80 -4.97 -12.45 -15.83
CA GLN A 80 -6.41 -12.73 -15.71
C GLN A 80 -7.22 -12.12 -16.85
N PHE A 81 -6.95 -10.86 -17.21
CA PHE A 81 -7.81 -10.07 -18.09
C PHE A 81 -7.14 -9.63 -19.40
N GLY A 82 -5.81 -9.70 -19.51
CA GLY A 82 -5.06 -9.15 -20.65
C GLY A 82 -5.02 -10.05 -21.89
N GLN A 83 -5.29 -11.35 -21.76
CA GLN A 83 -5.19 -12.30 -22.87
C GLN A 83 -6.13 -11.92 -24.03
N GLY A 84 -5.55 -11.69 -25.22
CA GLY A 84 -6.30 -11.36 -26.43
C GLY A 84 -6.81 -9.91 -26.54
N LYS A 85 -6.59 -9.06 -25.51
CA LYS A 85 -7.14 -7.69 -25.45
C LYS A 85 -6.20 -6.58 -25.93
N ASN A 86 -4.91 -6.88 -26.12
CA ASN A 86 -3.87 -5.94 -26.59
C ASN A 86 -3.86 -4.59 -25.83
N PHE A 87 -4.13 -4.63 -24.52
CA PHE A 87 -4.26 -3.43 -23.69
C PHE A 87 -2.99 -2.59 -23.68
N ILE A 88 -1.81 -3.22 -23.68
CA ILE A 88 -0.51 -2.53 -23.73
C ILE A 88 -0.49 -1.43 -24.79
N SER A 89 -0.86 -1.73 -26.04
CA SER A 89 -0.83 -0.75 -27.13
C SER A 89 -1.73 0.47 -26.89
N ARG A 90 -2.76 0.35 -26.03
CA ARG A 90 -3.71 1.42 -25.70
C ARG A 90 -3.22 2.31 -24.55
N VAL A 91 -2.27 1.83 -23.73
CA VAL A 91 -1.96 2.48 -22.44
C VAL A 91 -0.54 3.05 -22.29
N LEU A 92 0.40 2.72 -23.19
CA LEU A 92 1.84 2.99 -23.05
C LEU A 92 2.20 4.44 -22.64
N ASN A 93 1.49 5.46 -23.12
CA ASN A 93 1.77 6.88 -22.85
C ASN A 93 0.56 7.62 -22.28
N SER A 94 -0.25 6.95 -21.46
CA SER A 94 -1.56 7.48 -21.05
C SER A 94 -1.68 7.83 -19.57
N CYS A 95 -0.61 7.69 -18.78
CA CYS A 95 -0.63 7.95 -17.35
C CYS A 95 -0.84 9.45 -17.05
N HIS A 96 -1.63 9.77 -16.03
CA HIS A 96 -1.91 11.17 -15.65
C HIS A 96 -0.66 11.94 -15.23
N THR A 97 0.35 11.23 -14.72
CA THR A 97 1.67 11.76 -14.32
C THR A 97 2.66 11.93 -15.48
N GLU A 98 2.26 11.68 -16.74
CA GLU A 98 3.15 11.86 -17.91
C GLU A 98 3.67 13.30 -18.06
N SER A 99 2.92 14.28 -17.56
CA SER A 99 3.33 15.69 -17.59
C SER A 99 4.42 16.05 -16.58
N ILE A 100 4.72 15.17 -15.62
CA ILE A 100 5.82 15.37 -14.66
C ILE A 100 7.13 15.06 -15.37
N ILE A 101 7.99 16.07 -15.50
CA ILE A 101 9.34 15.89 -16.04
C ILE A 101 10.17 15.17 -14.98
N THR A 102 10.58 13.95 -15.28
CA THR A 102 11.29 13.07 -14.35
C THR A 102 12.59 12.56 -14.96
N PRO A 103 13.65 12.35 -14.15
CA PRO A 103 14.83 11.63 -14.61
C PRO A 103 14.47 10.25 -15.16
N ASP A 104 14.97 9.90 -16.34
CA ASP A 104 14.59 8.68 -17.06
C ASP A 104 15.23 7.42 -16.48
N ASN A 105 16.37 7.58 -15.78
CA ASN A 105 17.15 6.48 -15.26
C ASN A 105 17.89 6.85 -13.96
N LYS A 106 18.49 5.83 -13.35
CA LYS A 106 19.23 5.95 -12.08
C LYS A 106 20.39 6.94 -12.19
N ASP A 107 21.15 6.91 -13.28
CA ASP A 107 22.32 7.79 -13.45
C ASP A 107 21.88 9.26 -13.49
N GLU A 108 20.79 9.58 -14.18
CA GLU A 108 20.24 10.94 -14.20
C GLU A 108 19.68 11.36 -12.83
N ALA A 109 19.02 10.44 -12.12
CA ALA A 109 18.55 10.68 -10.76
C ALA A 109 19.70 11.01 -9.80
N GLU A 110 20.82 10.27 -9.87
CA GLU A 110 22.01 10.51 -9.03
C GLU A 110 22.64 11.91 -9.24
N HIS A 111 22.47 12.50 -10.43
CA HIS A 111 22.96 13.85 -10.74
C HIS A 111 21.91 14.95 -10.53
N THR A 112 20.72 14.60 -10.07
CA THR A 112 19.62 15.54 -9.79
C THR A 112 19.71 16.07 -8.36
N GLN A 113 19.36 17.34 -8.15
CA GLN A 113 19.38 17.93 -6.80
C GLN A 113 18.36 17.23 -5.88
N VAL A 114 18.77 16.94 -4.64
CA VAL A 114 17.91 16.27 -3.63
C VAL A 114 16.56 16.98 -3.47
N ARG A 115 16.53 18.32 -3.42
CA ARG A 115 15.28 19.10 -3.35
C ARG A 115 14.34 18.81 -4.52
N ILE A 116 14.88 18.64 -5.72
CA ILE A 116 14.09 18.31 -6.91
C ILE A 116 13.56 16.89 -6.81
N LEU A 117 14.40 15.91 -6.46
CA LEU A 117 13.97 14.52 -6.28
C LEU A 117 12.87 14.40 -5.21
N SER A 118 13.03 15.04 -4.06
CA SER A 118 12.01 15.04 -3.00
C SER A 118 10.69 15.66 -3.48
N GLY A 119 10.74 16.76 -4.24
CA GLY A 119 9.55 17.37 -4.83
C GLY A 119 8.87 16.50 -5.88
N LEU A 120 9.65 15.73 -6.66
CA LEU A 120 9.12 14.75 -7.63
C LEU A 120 8.45 13.58 -6.92
N VAL A 121 9.06 13.03 -5.86
CA VAL A 121 8.46 11.96 -5.05
C VAL A 121 7.15 12.44 -4.42
N LEU A 122 7.14 13.64 -3.81
CA LEU A 122 5.93 14.23 -3.24
C LEU A 122 4.84 14.41 -4.30
N SER A 123 5.19 14.96 -5.47
CA SER A 123 4.24 15.16 -6.58
C SER A 123 3.64 13.84 -7.05
N LEU A 124 4.45 12.79 -7.20
CA LEU A 124 3.98 11.46 -7.60
C LEU A 124 3.06 10.85 -6.55
N LEU A 125 3.45 10.87 -5.27
CA LEU A 125 2.62 10.33 -4.18
C LEU A 125 1.27 11.06 -4.09
N LEU A 126 1.26 12.39 -4.15
CA LEU A 126 0.03 13.19 -4.15
C LEU A 126 -0.85 12.92 -5.38
N SER A 127 -0.24 12.65 -6.53
CA SER A 127 -0.97 12.26 -7.75
C SER A 127 -1.66 10.90 -7.62
N TRP A 128 -1.23 10.04 -6.69
CA TRP A 128 -1.75 8.70 -6.47
C TRP A 128 -2.64 8.55 -5.23
N ASP A 129 -2.63 9.52 -4.32
CA ASP A 129 -3.43 9.50 -3.08
C ASP A 129 -4.92 9.24 -3.36
N GLU A 130 -5.55 10.09 -4.17
CA GLU A 130 -6.97 9.91 -4.51
C GLU A 130 -7.23 8.69 -5.42
N PRO A 131 -6.45 8.45 -6.51
CA PRO A 131 -6.70 7.31 -7.38
C PRO A 131 -6.67 5.96 -6.66
N LEU A 132 -5.78 5.75 -5.70
CA LEU A 132 -5.62 4.48 -5.00
C LEU A 132 -6.84 4.04 -4.17
N HIS A 133 -7.74 4.97 -3.82
CA HIS A 133 -8.99 4.61 -3.15
C HIS A 133 -9.92 3.77 -4.03
N HIS A 134 -9.92 3.99 -5.35
CA HIS A 134 -10.90 3.37 -6.26
C HIS A 134 -10.68 1.87 -6.45
N PRO A 135 -9.46 1.34 -6.66
CA PRO A 135 -9.26 -0.10 -6.71
C PRO A 135 -9.73 -0.84 -5.46
N VAL A 136 -9.59 -0.23 -4.28
CA VAL A 136 -10.00 -0.85 -3.02
C VAL A 136 -11.52 -0.99 -2.91
N THR A 137 -12.28 -0.07 -3.51
CA THR A 137 -13.74 -0.13 -3.55
C THR A 137 -14.25 -0.97 -4.73
N GLU A 138 -13.69 -0.76 -5.91
CA GLU A 138 -14.24 -1.28 -7.17
C GLU A 138 -13.81 -2.73 -7.46
N LEU A 139 -12.63 -3.18 -7.02
CA LEU A 139 -12.20 -4.57 -7.24
C LEU A 139 -13.10 -5.59 -6.52
N GLN A 140 -13.80 -5.19 -5.45
CA GLN A 140 -14.74 -6.06 -4.74
C GLN A 140 -15.94 -6.46 -5.62
N GLY A 141 -16.36 -5.57 -6.52
CA GLY A 141 -17.45 -5.80 -7.47
C GLY A 141 -17.01 -6.42 -8.79
N MET A 142 -15.70 -6.49 -9.05
CA MET A 142 -15.16 -6.99 -10.30
C MET A 142 -15.27 -8.51 -10.38
N LYS A 143 -16.05 -8.99 -11.35
CA LYS A 143 -16.24 -10.42 -11.57
C LYS A 143 -14.90 -11.10 -11.91
N ASP A 144 -14.67 -12.27 -11.32
CA ASP A 144 -13.49 -13.11 -11.54
C ASP A 144 -12.14 -12.49 -11.08
N ALA A 145 -12.15 -11.33 -10.42
CA ALA A 145 -10.97 -10.75 -9.81
C ALA A 145 -10.51 -11.58 -8.61
N SER A 146 -9.23 -11.94 -8.60
CA SER A 146 -8.60 -12.63 -7.48
C SER A 146 -8.65 -11.79 -6.19
N PRO A 147 -8.97 -12.38 -5.02
CA PRO A 147 -8.86 -11.70 -3.73
C PRO A 147 -7.47 -11.10 -3.46
N ASP A 148 -6.45 -11.70 -4.05
CA ASP A 148 -5.07 -11.25 -3.95
C ASP A 148 -4.87 -9.86 -4.58
N LEU A 149 -5.61 -9.48 -5.62
CA LEU A 149 -5.55 -8.15 -6.23
C LEU A 149 -6.02 -7.07 -5.24
N LEU A 150 -7.15 -7.31 -4.58
CA LEU A 150 -7.70 -6.40 -3.57
C LEU A 150 -6.74 -6.23 -2.39
N SER A 151 -6.16 -7.32 -1.90
CA SER A 151 -5.20 -7.27 -0.80
C SER A 151 -3.98 -6.41 -1.14
N LYS A 152 -3.43 -6.55 -2.35
CA LYS A 152 -2.29 -5.74 -2.83
C LYS A 152 -2.67 -4.28 -3.00
N ALA A 153 -3.83 -3.99 -3.58
CA ALA A 153 -4.31 -2.62 -3.75
C ALA A 153 -4.46 -1.91 -2.39
N THR A 154 -5.05 -2.58 -1.41
CA THR A 154 -5.23 -2.07 -0.05
C THR A 154 -3.88 -1.78 0.61
N GLU A 155 -2.94 -2.71 0.52
CA GLU A 155 -1.61 -2.53 1.11
C GLU A 155 -0.83 -1.39 0.45
N ILE A 156 -0.87 -1.27 -0.89
CA ILE A 156 -0.23 -0.16 -1.60
C ILE A 156 -0.83 1.18 -1.19
N GLU A 157 -2.16 1.28 -1.07
CA GLU A 157 -2.85 2.49 -0.59
C GLU A 157 -2.36 2.89 0.82
N GLU A 158 -2.38 1.95 1.77
CA GLU A 158 -1.94 2.21 3.14
C GLU A 158 -0.48 2.66 3.22
N LYS A 159 0.40 1.97 2.49
CA LYS A 159 1.84 2.28 2.47
C LYS A 159 2.15 3.58 1.73
N THR A 160 1.34 3.97 0.75
CA THR A 160 1.47 5.27 0.08
C THR A 160 1.18 6.41 1.05
N LYS A 161 0.16 6.26 1.91
CA LYS A 161 -0.12 7.22 3.00
C LYS A 161 1.05 7.33 3.98
N VAL A 162 1.65 6.20 4.37
CA VAL A 162 2.85 6.19 5.23
C VAL A 162 4.02 6.95 4.59
N LEU A 163 4.23 6.81 3.28
CA LEU A 163 5.27 7.57 2.55
C LEU A 163 4.96 9.07 2.53
N LEU A 164 3.70 9.45 2.29
CA LEU A 164 3.24 10.85 2.33
C LEU A 164 3.47 11.49 3.71
N GLU A 165 3.13 10.77 4.78
CA GLU A 165 3.36 11.23 6.16
C GLU A 165 4.85 11.39 6.48
N GLY A 166 5.70 10.54 5.92
CA GLY A 166 7.16 10.59 6.12
C GLY A 166 7.86 11.71 5.33
N ILE A 167 7.28 12.14 4.21
CA ILE A 167 7.81 13.22 3.38
C ILE A 167 7.19 14.54 3.86
N HIS A 168 7.82 15.13 4.88
CA HIS A 168 7.29 16.28 5.60
C HIS A 168 7.00 17.48 4.66
N PRO A 169 5.75 17.97 4.55
CA PRO A 169 5.38 18.95 3.52
C PRO A 169 5.65 20.43 3.87
N GLU A 170 6.16 20.73 5.07
CA GLU A 170 6.01 22.06 5.70
C GLU A 170 6.46 23.27 4.83
N ASP A 171 7.38 23.08 3.89
CA ASP A 171 7.81 24.12 2.93
C ASP A 171 7.49 23.80 1.44
N GLN A 172 7.06 22.59 1.08
CA GLN A 172 6.89 22.16 -0.32
C GLN A 172 5.43 22.02 -0.77
N GLU A 173 4.49 21.71 0.13
CA GLU A 173 3.09 21.45 -0.23
C GLU A 173 2.40 22.66 -0.88
N LYS A 174 2.73 23.89 -0.45
CA LYS A 174 2.11 25.12 -0.96
C LYS A 174 2.52 25.49 -2.39
N GLU A 175 3.62 24.95 -2.89
CA GLU A 175 4.12 25.19 -4.25
C GLU A 175 3.99 23.96 -5.16
N THR A 176 3.65 22.79 -4.61
CA THR A 176 3.64 21.53 -5.36
C THR A 176 2.32 21.34 -6.08
N SER A 177 2.29 21.67 -7.38
CA SER A 177 1.22 21.27 -8.29
C SER A 177 1.44 19.82 -8.73
N TYR A 178 0.41 18.98 -8.60
CA TYR A 178 0.44 17.58 -9.03
C TYR A 178 -0.71 17.27 -10.01
N PRO A 179 -0.47 16.41 -11.03
CA PRO A 179 -1.53 16.00 -11.97
C PRO A 179 -2.64 15.18 -11.30
N VAL A 180 -3.87 15.40 -11.74
CA VAL A 180 -5.06 14.68 -11.26
C VAL A 180 -5.46 13.60 -12.27
N TRP A 181 -5.90 12.44 -11.79
CA TRP A 181 -6.44 11.39 -12.65
C TRP A 181 -7.85 11.76 -13.15
N SER A 182 -7.95 12.27 -14.38
CA SER A 182 -9.24 12.75 -14.93
C SER A 182 -10.21 11.66 -15.37
N GLU A 183 -9.72 10.45 -15.64
CA GLU A 183 -10.51 9.38 -16.25
C GLU A 183 -11.10 8.39 -15.24
N ILE A 184 -11.24 8.81 -13.98
CA ILE A 184 -11.53 7.91 -12.87
C ILE A 184 -12.89 7.23 -12.98
N SER A 185 -13.86 7.91 -13.63
CA SER A 185 -15.18 7.37 -13.93
C SER A 185 -15.14 6.10 -14.81
N SER A 186 -14.04 5.85 -15.50
CA SER A 186 -13.87 4.64 -16.31
C SER A 186 -13.68 3.38 -15.44
N LEU A 187 -13.23 3.55 -14.18
CA LEU A 187 -13.11 2.47 -13.20
C LEU A 187 -14.48 2.00 -12.69
N THR A 188 -15.56 2.77 -12.88
CA THR A 188 -16.92 2.38 -12.49
C THR A 188 -17.81 2.13 -13.72
N ALA A 189 -17.22 1.98 -14.91
CA ALA A 189 -17.97 1.78 -16.14
C ALA A 189 -18.72 0.44 -16.13
N GLY A 190 -19.97 0.44 -16.59
CA GLY A 190 -20.75 -0.80 -16.75
C GLY A 190 -20.33 -1.65 -17.96
N ASP A 191 -19.58 -1.07 -18.90
CA ASP A 191 -18.98 -1.81 -20.02
C ASP A 191 -17.70 -2.51 -19.54
N GLU A 192 -17.67 -3.84 -19.67
CA GLU A 192 -16.59 -4.67 -19.15
C GLU A 192 -15.24 -4.40 -19.82
N ASP A 193 -15.19 -4.10 -21.13
CA ASP A 193 -13.93 -3.82 -21.81
C ASP A 193 -13.37 -2.46 -21.40
N VAL A 194 -14.24 -1.44 -21.26
CA VAL A 194 -13.86 -0.12 -20.77
C VAL A 194 -13.35 -0.21 -19.32
N HIS A 195 -14.08 -0.92 -18.46
CA HIS A 195 -13.73 -1.11 -17.06
C HIS A 195 -12.39 -1.85 -16.89
N GLN A 196 -12.20 -2.96 -17.59
CA GLN A 196 -10.94 -3.72 -17.57
C GLN A 196 -9.77 -2.91 -18.15
N ASN A 197 -9.99 -2.17 -19.24
CA ASN A 197 -8.96 -1.31 -19.82
C ASN A 197 -8.56 -0.17 -18.85
N ALA A 198 -9.52 0.39 -18.11
CA ALA A 198 -9.25 1.42 -17.11
C ALA A 198 -8.38 0.90 -15.96
N PHE A 199 -8.71 -0.27 -15.42
CA PHE A 199 -7.88 -0.95 -14.41
C PHE A 199 -6.50 -1.33 -14.95
N TYR A 200 -6.43 -1.83 -16.18
CA TYR A 200 -5.17 -2.16 -16.82
C TYR A 200 -4.24 -0.95 -16.90
N LYS A 201 -4.78 0.18 -17.38
CA LYS A 201 -4.08 1.45 -17.45
C LYS A 201 -3.62 1.89 -16.06
N MET A 202 -4.50 1.82 -15.07
CA MET A 202 -4.20 2.21 -13.70
C MET A 202 -3.04 1.39 -13.11
N PHE A 203 -3.09 0.06 -13.19
CA PHE A 203 -2.04 -0.79 -12.64
C PHE A 203 -0.72 -0.68 -13.40
N HIS A 204 -0.77 -0.50 -14.73
CA HIS A 204 0.42 -0.18 -15.51
C HIS A 204 1.08 1.12 -15.02
N CYS A 205 0.30 2.19 -14.88
CA CYS A 205 0.80 3.50 -14.46
C CYS A 205 1.32 3.46 -13.01
N LEU A 206 0.61 2.77 -12.11
CA LEU A 206 1.03 2.62 -10.73
C LEU A 206 2.36 1.89 -10.62
N HIS A 207 2.53 0.78 -11.36
CA HIS A 207 3.80 0.05 -11.41
C HIS A 207 4.93 0.93 -11.92
N ARG A 208 4.70 1.70 -12.99
CA ARG A 208 5.68 2.64 -13.55
C ARG A 208 6.11 3.70 -12.52
N ASP A 209 5.15 4.34 -11.87
CA ASP A 209 5.43 5.45 -10.97
C ASP A 209 5.98 4.98 -9.62
N ALA A 210 5.53 3.83 -9.11
CA ALA A 210 6.11 3.20 -7.92
C ALA A 210 7.59 2.86 -8.13
N ARG A 211 7.98 2.44 -9.35
CA ARG A 211 9.39 2.26 -9.71
C ARG A 211 10.16 3.58 -9.69
N LYS A 212 9.58 4.69 -10.17
CA LYS A 212 10.22 6.01 -10.10
C LYS A 212 10.44 6.44 -8.65
N ILE A 213 9.43 6.28 -7.79
CA ILE A 213 9.52 6.58 -6.36
C ILE A 213 10.61 5.74 -5.68
N ASP A 214 10.69 4.43 -5.94
CA ASP A 214 11.74 3.53 -5.44
C ASP A 214 13.14 3.93 -5.91
N ILE A 215 13.29 4.50 -7.12
CA ILE A 215 14.59 4.97 -7.63
C ILE A 215 15.01 6.32 -7.02
N TYR A 216 14.05 7.19 -6.72
CA TYR A 216 14.34 8.56 -6.25
C TYR A 216 14.55 8.65 -4.72
N LEU A 217 14.12 7.65 -3.96
CA LEU A 217 14.35 7.51 -2.51
C LEU A 217 15.61 6.70 -2.22
#